data_AF-A0A1M7CVY8-F1
#
_entry.id   AF-A0A1M7CVY8-F1
#
_cell.length_a   1.000
_cell.length_b   1.000
_cell.length_c   1.000
_cell.angle_alpha   90.00
_cell.angle_beta   90.00
_cell.angle_gamma   90.00
#
_symmetry.space_group_name_H-M   'P 1'
#
loop_
_entity.id
_entity.type
_entity.pdbx_description
1 polymer ?
#
loop_
_entity_poly.entity_id
_entity_poly.type
_entity_poly.pdbx_seq_one_letter_code
_entity_poly.pdbx_strand_id
1 'polypeptide(L)'
;MMWHRSALLLTAGLALPAAALAQAAPRQLQTLPSAPTAPTPDTTRRAAPRQLAAPPSLPDSVRQQQQQRATLPPANTTRYAVGLKTGQVYKGFDVTVKQPFIGRPYLVLDEQQRFDLDQVRYFEDESGFYVRTTLPGRSKREATLRRDRVGRISLYSITSTQYAGNGMGGFGPYGGYGRYGGFGGYPYGGYGGPMYRTTKTEYFSKDNGPIEDLSLRNLLLATADNPTATNLLLQARQYQTYTTISYVAAGGLLVAGLVSSLNQNSSGPAISPLMYASLPFMVVPLVLGSKSQNNVRQAINLYNRGQ
;
A
#
# COMPACT_ATOMS: atom_id res chain seq x y z
N MET A 1 42.24 -33.21 -41.80
CA MET A 1 42.14 -32.64 -40.43
C MET A 1 40.68 -32.34 -40.13
N MET A 2 39.96 -33.29 -39.54
CA MET A 2 38.55 -33.14 -39.15
C MET A 2 38.50 -32.76 -37.66
N TRP A 3 37.80 -31.68 -37.35
CA TRP A 3 37.56 -31.23 -35.98
C TRP A 3 36.24 -31.82 -35.47
N HIS A 4 36.30 -32.70 -34.47
CA HIS A 4 35.12 -33.17 -33.76
C HIS A 4 34.72 -32.17 -32.67
N ARG A 5 33.46 -31.72 -32.72
CA ARG A 5 32.81 -30.96 -31.65
C ARG A 5 32.02 -31.93 -30.77
N SER A 6 32.48 -32.11 -29.54
CA SER A 6 31.78 -32.86 -28.51
C SER A 6 30.81 -31.93 -27.77
N ALA A 7 29.52 -32.24 -27.81
CA ALA A 7 28.48 -31.56 -27.05
C ALA A 7 28.34 -32.22 -25.67
N LEU A 8 28.49 -31.42 -24.62
CA LEU A 8 28.41 -31.86 -23.22
C LEU A 8 27.00 -31.54 -22.71
N LEU A 9 26.18 -32.58 -22.54
CA LEU A 9 24.84 -32.52 -21.96
C LEU A 9 24.95 -32.52 -20.42
N LEU A 10 24.61 -31.40 -19.80
CA LEU A 10 24.52 -31.25 -18.34
C LEU A 10 23.09 -31.56 -17.89
N THR A 11 22.88 -32.74 -17.31
CA THR A 11 21.64 -33.13 -16.63
C THR A 11 21.73 -32.75 -15.15
N ALA A 12 21.00 -31.71 -14.75
CA ALA A 12 20.84 -31.35 -13.34
C ALA A 12 19.60 -32.05 -12.76
N GLY A 13 19.84 -33.11 -11.98
CA GLY A 13 18.79 -33.77 -11.18
C GLY A 13 18.51 -32.98 -9.91
N LEU A 14 17.30 -32.43 -9.79
CA LEU A 14 16.78 -31.85 -8.55
C LEU A 14 15.98 -32.93 -7.80
N ALA A 15 16.56 -33.47 -6.74
CA ALA A 15 15.85 -34.31 -5.77
C ALA A 15 14.97 -33.43 -4.87
N LEU A 16 13.67 -33.67 -4.88
CA LEU A 16 12.69 -33.05 -3.97
C LEU A 16 12.58 -33.91 -2.70
N PRO A 17 12.54 -33.32 -1.49
CA PRO A 17 12.22 -34.06 -0.27
C PRO A 17 10.71 -34.29 -0.17
N ALA A 18 10.31 -35.52 0.20
CA ALA A 18 8.93 -35.86 0.52
C ALA A 18 8.50 -35.20 1.84
N ALA A 19 7.49 -34.34 1.78
CA ALA A 19 6.88 -33.74 2.97
C ALA A 19 5.88 -34.72 3.59
N ALA A 20 6.15 -35.13 4.84
CA ALA A 20 5.23 -35.91 5.66
C ALA A 20 3.97 -35.10 6.01
N LEU A 21 2.80 -35.65 5.69
CA LEU A 21 1.49 -35.13 6.08
C LEU A 21 1.25 -35.44 7.56
N ALA A 22 1.29 -34.42 8.42
CA ALA A 22 0.79 -34.51 9.79
C ALA A 22 -0.72 -34.22 9.79
N GLN A 23 -1.49 -35.17 10.31
CA GLN A 23 -2.94 -35.16 10.40
C GLN A 23 -3.46 -34.11 11.39
N ALA A 24 -4.59 -33.53 11.02
CA ALA A 24 -5.34 -32.52 11.75
C ALA A 24 -6.00 -33.08 13.03
N ALA A 25 -6.06 -32.26 14.07
CA ALA A 25 -6.94 -32.44 15.22
C ALA A 25 -8.04 -31.36 15.21
N PRO A 26 -9.33 -31.70 15.42
CA PRO A 26 -10.36 -30.72 15.73
C PRO A 26 -10.77 -30.77 17.21
N ARG A 27 -10.69 -29.62 17.89
CA ARG A 27 -11.43 -29.27 19.12
C ARG A 27 -11.66 -27.76 19.09
N GLN A 28 -12.75 -27.15 19.53
CA GLN A 28 -14.10 -27.56 19.93
C GLN A 28 -14.94 -26.25 19.94
N LEU A 29 -16.27 -26.40 19.96
CA LEU A 29 -17.28 -25.37 20.11
C LEU A 29 -16.99 -24.39 21.27
N GLN A 30 -17.23 -23.09 21.06
CA GLN A 30 -17.59 -22.19 22.16
C GLN A 30 -18.53 -21.04 21.71
N THR A 31 -19.82 -21.33 21.87
CA THR A 31 -20.94 -20.48 22.35
C THR A 31 -20.87 -18.95 22.25
N LEU A 32 -21.80 -18.39 21.48
CA LEU A 32 -22.32 -17.02 21.61
C LEU A 32 -23.16 -16.85 22.90
N PRO A 33 -23.17 -15.66 23.51
CA PRO A 33 -24.31 -15.14 24.23
C PRO A 33 -25.01 -13.99 23.48
N SER A 34 -26.31 -13.96 23.66
CA SER A 34 -27.33 -13.12 23.03
C SER A 34 -27.76 -11.93 23.90
N ALA A 35 -28.30 -10.90 23.22
CA ALA A 35 -29.28 -9.88 23.67
C ALA A 35 -28.76 -8.78 24.66
N PRO A 36 -29.45 -7.61 24.83
CA PRO A 36 -30.81 -7.27 24.37
C PRO A 36 -31.01 -5.89 23.70
N THR A 37 -32.15 -5.82 23.00
CA THR A 37 -32.87 -4.66 22.47
C THR A 37 -33.54 -3.83 23.56
N ALA A 38 -33.55 -2.48 23.44
CA ALA A 38 -34.51 -1.57 24.07
C ALA A 38 -34.41 -0.17 23.42
N PRO A 39 -35.35 0.77 23.63
CA PRO A 39 -36.55 0.95 22.82
C PRO A 39 -36.61 2.33 22.12
N THR A 40 -37.39 2.38 21.04
CA THR A 40 -37.91 3.60 20.40
C THR A 40 -38.89 4.33 21.33
N PRO A 41 -38.73 5.64 21.58
CA PRO A 41 -39.80 6.46 22.12
C PRO A 41 -40.62 7.06 20.98
N ASP A 42 -41.90 6.74 21.01
CA ASP A 42 -42.93 7.19 20.10
C ASP A 42 -43.64 8.45 20.66
N THR A 43 -44.18 9.22 19.72
CA THR A 43 -45.37 10.08 19.81
C THR A 43 -45.48 11.25 20.82
N THR A 44 -45.48 12.44 20.22
CA THR A 44 -46.49 13.51 20.43
C THR A 44 -46.79 13.96 21.85
N ARG A 45 -46.14 15.05 22.29
CA ARG A 45 -46.70 15.94 23.31
C ARG A 45 -46.60 17.41 22.89
N ARG A 46 -47.74 17.91 22.39
CA ARG A 46 -48.04 19.32 22.19
C ARG A 46 -48.13 20.00 23.56
N ALA A 47 -47.24 20.94 23.84
CA ALA A 47 -47.28 21.81 25.02
C ALA A 47 -47.47 23.27 24.58
N ALA A 48 -48.35 23.97 25.31
CA ALA A 48 -48.82 25.33 25.07
C ALA A 48 -47.70 26.40 25.12
N PRO A 49 -47.90 27.59 24.50
CA PRO A 49 -46.95 28.69 24.59
C PRO A 49 -46.93 29.29 26.02
N ARG A 50 -45.79 29.17 26.70
CA ARG A 50 -45.47 29.97 27.90
C ARG A 50 -45.09 31.38 27.44
N GLN A 51 -45.84 32.38 27.88
CA GLN A 51 -45.42 33.78 27.83
C GLN A 51 -44.24 33.95 28.79
N LEU A 52 -43.05 34.22 28.24
CA LEU A 52 -41.88 34.61 29.01
C LEU A 52 -42.02 36.08 29.42
N ALA A 53 -41.96 36.34 30.72
CA ALA A 53 -41.75 37.66 31.29
C ALA A 53 -40.44 38.25 30.76
N ALA A 54 -40.45 39.55 30.44
CA ALA A 54 -39.27 40.28 29.98
C ALA A 54 -38.17 40.23 31.07
N PRO A 55 -36.90 39.96 30.71
CA PRO A 55 -35.82 39.95 31.67
C PRO A 55 -35.54 41.37 32.19
N PRO A 56 -35.11 41.52 33.46
CA PRO A 56 -34.72 42.81 34.02
C PRO A 56 -33.54 43.40 33.24
N SER A 57 -33.65 44.67 32.87
CA SER A 57 -32.58 45.43 32.24
C SER A 57 -31.40 45.54 33.20
N LEU A 58 -30.27 44.93 32.83
CA LEU A 58 -29.00 45.02 33.56
C LEU A 58 -28.45 46.47 33.54
N PRO A 59 -27.78 46.93 34.62
CA PRO A 59 -27.14 48.24 34.67
C PRO A 59 -26.03 48.42 33.62
N ASP A 60 -25.90 49.63 33.05
CA ASP A 60 -24.93 49.96 31.99
C ASP A 60 -23.46 49.73 32.37
N SER A 61 -23.14 49.70 33.66
CA SER A 61 -21.80 49.38 34.16
C SER A 61 -21.36 47.93 33.86
N VAL A 62 -22.30 46.99 33.68
CA VAL A 62 -21.99 45.61 33.28
C VAL A 62 -21.74 45.48 31.77
N ARG A 63 -22.37 46.34 30.95
CA ARG A 63 -22.14 46.39 29.49
C ARG A 63 -20.73 46.86 29.14
N GLN A 64 -20.20 47.83 29.87
CA GLN A 64 -18.87 48.38 29.61
C GLN A 64 -17.75 47.37 29.96
N GLN A 65 -17.92 46.54 31.00
CA GLN A 65 -16.98 45.45 31.29
C GLN A 65 -17.03 44.30 30.26
N GLN A 66 -18.16 44.04 29.61
CA GLN A 66 -18.23 43.06 28.52
C GLN A 66 -17.58 43.56 27.22
N GLN A 67 -17.60 44.87 26.96
CA GLN A 67 -16.95 45.44 25.77
C GLN A 67 -15.41 45.47 25.86
N GLN A 68 -14.83 45.44 27.07
CA GLN A 68 -13.37 45.29 27.26
C GLN A 68 -12.87 43.82 27.12
N ARG A 69 -13.76 42.84 26.93
CA ARG A 69 -13.37 41.46 26.56
C ARG A 69 -13.18 41.25 25.04
N ALA A 70 -13.29 42.30 24.23
CA ALA A 70 -12.73 42.34 22.88
C ALA A 70 -11.23 42.64 23.01
N THR A 71 -10.37 41.65 23.14
CA THR A 71 -9.77 40.99 21.98
C THR A 71 -9.05 39.76 22.51
N LEU A 72 -9.72 38.60 22.50
CA LEU A 72 -8.99 37.34 22.52
C LEU A 72 -8.03 37.38 21.31
N PRO A 73 -6.73 37.06 21.47
CA PRO A 73 -5.87 36.86 20.31
C PRO A 73 -6.58 35.90 19.36
N PRO A 74 -6.52 36.11 18.03
CA PRO A 74 -7.23 35.26 17.09
C PRO A 74 -6.95 33.81 17.47
N ALA A 75 -8.03 33.06 17.74
CA ALA A 75 -7.93 31.64 18.03
C ALA A 75 -6.97 31.05 16.99
N ASN A 76 -5.98 30.28 17.43
CA ASN A 76 -4.90 29.78 16.60
C ASN A 76 -5.49 28.90 15.47
N THR A 77 -5.89 29.52 14.36
CA THR A 77 -6.73 28.93 13.32
C THR A 77 -5.93 28.37 12.15
N THR A 78 -4.60 28.43 12.24
CA THR A 78 -3.73 27.78 11.25
C THR A 78 -3.87 26.27 11.37
N ARG A 79 -4.39 25.65 10.31
CA ARG A 79 -4.64 24.20 10.25
C ARG A 79 -3.46 23.42 9.68
N TYR A 80 -2.70 24.05 8.80
CA TYR A 80 -1.63 23.40 8.06
C TYR A 80 -0.27 24.00 8.40
N ALA A 81 0.78 23.21 8.20
CA ALA A 81 2.15 23.61 8.47
C ALA A 81 3.09 23.19 7.35
N VAL A 82 4.05 24.05 7.04
CA VAL A 82 5.17 23.81 6.13
C VAL A 82 6.46 23.90 6.94
N GLY A 83 7.16 22.78 7.08
CA GLY A 83 8.46 22.72 7.72
C GLY A 83 9.58 22.74 6.70
N LEU A 84 10.47 23.72 6.79
CA LEU A 84 11.68 23.80 5.98
C LEU A 84 12.78 22.89 6.51
N LYS A 85 13.73 22.54 5.64
CA LYS A 85 14.96 21.79 6.00
C LYS A 85 15.85 22.57 6.97
N THR A 86 15.73 23.91 7.00
CA THR A 86 16.39 24.79 7.96
C THR A 86 15.84 24.64 9.39
N GLY A 87 14.70 23.95 9.57
CA GLY A 87 14.02 23.81 10.85
C GLY A 87 12.95 24.88 11.10
N GLN A 88 12.84 25.89 10.24
CA GLN A 88 11.76 26.88 10.31
C GLN A 88 10.41 26.23 9.94
N VAL A 89 9.37 26.57 10.69
CA VAL A 89 8.01 26.07 10.46
C VAL A 89 7.07 27.24 10.24
N TYR A 90 6.44 27.25 9.08
CA TYR A 90 5.42 28.23 8.71
C TYR A 90 4.06 27.57 8.86
N LYS A 91 3.10 28.29 9.44
CA LYS A 91 1.72 27.80 9.61
C LYS A 91 0.77 28.67 8.81
N GLY A 92 -0.25 28.06 8.23
CA GLY A 92 -1.25 28.77 7.42
C GLY A 92 -2.59 28.03 7.39
N PHE A 93 -3.48 28.57 6.58
CA PHE A 93 -4.85 28.09 6.35
C PHE A 93 -4.95 27.22 5.11
N ASP A 94 -4.16 27.51 4.08
CA ASP A 94 -4.10 26.72 2.86
C ASP A 94 -2.66 26.47 2.41
N VAL A 95 -2.41 25.26 1.93
CA VAL A 95 -1.13 24.83 1.36
C VAL A 95 -1.42 24.16 0.03
N THR A 96 -1.04 24.83 -1.06
CA THR A 96 -1.25 24.32 -2.41
C THR A 96 0.09 24.03 -3.09
N VAL A 97 0.24 22.81 -3.61
CA VAL A 97 1.37 22.42 -4.46
C VAL A 97 1.11 22.89 -5.89
N LYS A 98 2.00 23.72 -6.45
CA LYS A 98 1.93 24.13 -7.86
C LYS A 98 3.07 23.49 -8.66
N GLN A 99 2.69 22.80 -9.72
CA GLN A 99 3.62 22.24 -10.71
C GLN A 99 3.54 23.07 -12.00
N PRO A 100 4.44 24.04 -12.20
CA PRO A 100 4.44 24.80 -13.45
C PRO A 100 4.88 23.90 -14.61
N PHE A 101 4.41 24.21 -15.83
CA PHE A 101 4.83 23.53 -17.06
C PHE A 101 6.34 23.67 -17.31
N ILE A 102 6.92 24.81 -16.90
CA ILE A 102 8.35 25.10 -16.98
C ILE A 102 8.82 25.50 -15.58
N GLY A 103 9.88 24.85 -15.10
CA GLY A 103 10.47 25.15 -13.80
C GLY A 103 10.25 24.05 -12.76
N ARG A 104 10.64 24.35 -11.52
CA ARG A 104 10.55 23.42 -10.39
C ARG A 104 9.19 23.56 -9.69
N PRO A 105 8.65 22.48 -9.11
CA PRO A 105 7.47 22.58 -8.27
C PRO A 105 7.76 23.45 -7.03
N TYR A 106 6.75 24.20 -6.60
CA TYR A 106 6.80 25.02 -5.40
C TYR A 106 5.49 24.90 -4.61
N LEU A 107 5.56 25.14 -3.32
CA LEU A 107 4.42 25.29 -2.43
C LEU A 107 4.03 26.77 -2.36
N VAL A 108 2.73 27.00 -2.27
CA VAL A 108 2.17 28.31 -1.93
C VAL A 108 1.40 28.16 -0.62
N LEU A 109 1.75 28.99 0.36
CA LEU A 109 1.08 29.08 1.66
C LEU A 109 0.21 30.34 1.65
N ASP A 110 -1.08 30.18 1.93
CA ASP A 110 -2.09 31.26 2.00
C ASP A 110 -2.09 32.17 0.76
N GLU A 111 -1.81 31.62 -0.43
CA GLU A 111 -1.66 32.33 -1.71
C GLU A 111 -0.55 33.41 -1.79
N GLN A 112 0.13 33.71 -0.68
CA GLN A 112 1.07 34.83 -0.58
C GLN A 112 2.53 34.36 -0.54
N GLN A 113 2.82 33.37 0.29
CA GLN A 113 4.20 32.93 0.51
C GLN A 113 4.54 31.75 -0.38
N ARG A 114 5.66 31.84 -1.09
CA ARG A 114 6.16 30.79 -1.97
C ARG A 114 7.37 30.11 -1.35
N PHE A 115 7.34 28.78 -1.32
CA PHE A 115 8.47 27.95 -0.90
C PHE A 115 8.83 26.97 -2.02
N ASP A 116 10.08 26.96 -2.44
CA ASP A 116 10.53 25.93 -3.38
C ASP A 116 10.51 24.57 -2.68
N LEU A 117 9.99 23.54 -3.35
CA LEU A 117 9.85 22.21 -2.73
C LEU A 117 11.21 21.70 -2.21
N ASP A 118 12.33 22.09 -2.82
CA ASP A 118 13.69 21.63 -2.48
C ASP A 118 14.15 22.11 -1.10
N GLN A 119 13.51 23.16 -0.56
CA GLN A 119 13.76 23.67 0.78
C GLN A 119 12.79 23.08 1.81
N VAL A 120 11.72 22.43 1.37
CA VAL A 120 10.67 21.87 2.22
C VAL A 120 11.09 20.47 2.70
N ARG A 121 11.01 20.25 4.01
CA ARG A 121 11.21 18.94 4.65
C ARG A 121 9.90 18.19 4.79
N TYR A 122 8.85 18.90 5.19
CA TYR A 122 7.50 18.36 5.27
C TYR A 122 6.46 19.45 5.06
N PHE A 123 5.27 19.07 4.65
CA PHE A 123 4.14 19.97 4.61
C PHE A 123 2.85 19.19 4.87
N GLU A 124 1.84 19.90 5.36
CA GLU A 124 0.49 19.40 5.53
C GLU A 124 -0.43 20.19 4.60
N ASP A 125 -1.38 19.50 3.97
CA ASP A 125 -2.45 20.12 3.20
C ASP A 125 -3.78 19.43 3.55
N GLU A 126 -4.85 19.78 2.84
CA GLU A 126 -6.18 19.19 3.05
C GLU A 126 -6.23 17.66 2.83
N SER A 127 -5.34 17.15 1.98
CA SER A 127 -5.28 15.73 1.62
C SER A 127 -4.42 14.90 2.59
N GLY A 128 -3.51 15.54 3.33
CA GLY A 128 -2.80 14.93 4.45
C GLY A 128 -1.39 15.46 4.68
N PHE A 129 -0.57 14.64 5.32
CA PHE A 129 0.81 14.97 5.66
C PHE A 129 1.78 14.43 4.61
N TYR A 130 2.72 15.26 4.15
CA TYR A 130 3.75 14.88 3.19
C TYR A 130 5.15 15.10 3.76
N VAL A 131 6.05 14.13 3.55
CA VAL A 131 7.48 14.24 3.85
C VAL A 131 8.24 14.26 2.54
N ARG A 132 9.23 15.15 2.43
CA ARG A 132 10.17 15.14 1.32
C ARG A 132 11.52 14.62 1.78
N THR A 133 11.93 13.49 1.21
CA THR A 133 13.22 12.86 1.56
C THR A 133 13.82 12.15 0.35
N THR A 134 15.09 11.79 0.46
CA THR A 134 15.74 10.86 -0.47
C THR A 134 15.21 9.45 -0.25
N LEU A 135 14.76 8.81 -1.32
CA LEU A 135 14.27 7.43 -1.25
C LEU A 135 15.43 6.44 -1.02
N PRO A 136 15.18 5.32 -0.32
CA PRO A 136 16.17 4.26 -0.19
C PRO A 136 16.53 3.66 -1.56
N GLY A 137 17.79 3.25 -1.72
CA GLY A 137 18.29 2.61 -2.94
C GLY A 137 19.22 3.49 -3.79
N ARG A 138 19.17 3.32 -5.12
CA ARG A 138 20.12 3.96 -6.06
C ARG A 138 19.76 5.39 -6.47
N SER A 139 18.54 5.85 -6.18
CA SER A 139 18.10 7.19 -6.56
C SER A 139 18.53 8.20 -5.50
N LYS A 140 19.35 9.19 -5.89
CA LYS A 140 19.66 10.37 -5.06
C LYS A 140 18.58 11.46 -5.14
N ARG A 141 17.48 11.20 -5.86
CA ARG A 141 16.41 12.18 -6.04
C ARG A 141 15.51 12.18 -4.81
N GLU A 142 15.18 13.38 -4.36
CA GLU A 142 14.16 13.57 -3.35
C GLU A 142 12.78 13.32 -3.94
N ALA A 143 11.95 12.66 -3.16
CA ALA A 143 10.58 12.39 -3.50
C ALA A 143 9.67 12.87 -2.38
N THR A 144 8.45 13.25 -2.74
CA THR A 144 7.41 13.63 -1.80
C THR A 144 6.58 12.39 -1.49
N LEU A 145 6.59 11.95 -0.24
CA LEU A 145 5.82 10.81 0.22
C LEU A 145 4.65 11.28 1.07
N ARG A 146 3.46 10.74 0.78
CA ARG A 146 2.27 10.94 1.62
C ARG A 146 2.37 10.01 2.84
N ARG A 147 2.04 10.51 4.02
CA ARG A 147 1.93 9.70 5.23
C ARG A 147 0.54 9.06 5.27
N ASP A 148 0.51 7.74 5.16
CA ASP A 148 -0.74 6.97 5.19
C ASP A 148 -1.15 6.64 6.64
N ARG A 149 -0.17 6.44 7.52
CA ARG A 149 -0.40 6.11 8.94
C ARG A 149 0.74 6.60 9.81
N VAL A 150 0.43 7.07 11.01
CA VAL A 150 1.44 7.44 12.03
C VAL A 150 1.42 6.45 13.19
N GLY A 151 2.61 6.22 13.75
CA GLY A 151 2.88 5.32 14.87
C GLY A 151 4.39 5.15 15.03
N ARG A 152 4.82 4.22 15.91
CA ARG A 152 6.24 3.82 15.97
C ARG A 152 6.74 3.37 14.62
N ILE A 153 5.94 2.61 13.89
CA ILE A 153 6.09 2.39 12.45
C ILE A 153 5.11 3.32 11.74
N SER A 154 5.64 4.41 11.19
CA SER A 154 4.88 5.31 10.33
C SER A 154 4.96 4.83 8.89
N LEU A 155 3.81 4.79 8.20
CA LEU A 155 3.70 4.33 6.82
C LEU A 155 3.60 5.51 5.87
N TYR A 156 4.33 5.40 4.77
CA TYR A 156 4.39 6.39 3.72
C TYR A 156 4.11 5.76 2.37
N SER A 157 3.59 6.53 1.43
CA SER A 157 3.37 6.07 0.07
C SER A 157 3.70 7.13 -0.97
N ILE A 158 4.09 6.67 -2.14
CA ILE A 158 4.20 7.50 -3.35
C ILE A 158 3.46 6.81 -4.48
N THR A 159 2.66 7.58 -5.20
CA THR A 159 1.95 7.11 -6.39
C THR A 159 2.68 7.63 -7.61
N SER A 160 3.25 6.72 -8.42
CA SER A 160 3.87 7.06 -9.69
C SER A 160 2.96 6.60 -10.82
N THR A 161 2.50 7.54 -11.64
CA THR A 161 1.82 7.28 -12.91
C THR A 161 2.87 7.25 -14.01
N GLN A 162 3.09 6.07 -14.61
CA GLN A 162 3.96 5.91 -15.76
C GLN A 162 3.08 5.82 -17.01
N TYR A 163 3.38 6.66 -18.00
CA TYR A 163 2.82 6.49 -19.33
C TYR A 163 3.51 5.29 -19.97
N ALA A 164 2.84 4.14 -20.01
CA ALA A 164 3.27 3.06 -20.90
C ALA A 164 2.84 3.52 -22.29
N GLY A 165 3.72 4.32 -22.91
CA GLY A 165 3.52 4.79 -24.26
C GLY A 165 3.17 3.61 -25.16
N ASN A 166 2.14 3.78 -25.98
CA ASN A 166 1.84 2.91 -27.10
C ASN A 166 3.10 2.77 -27.95
N GLY A 167 3.89 1.74 -27.66
CA GLY A 167 4.98 1.29 -28.50
C GLY A 167 4.39 0.66 -29.74
N MET A 168 3.99 1.49 -30.69
CA MET A 168 3.89 1.10 -32.09
C MET A 168 5.31 0.70 -32.52
N GLY A 169 5.54 -0.59 -32.71
CA GLY A 169 6.76 -1.11 -33.37
C GLY A 169 8.03 -1.05 -32.53
N GLY A 170 8.29 -2.09 -31.75
CA GLY A 170 9.54 -2.27 -31.00
C GLY A 170 10.10 -3.67 -31.12
N PHE A 171 10.36 -4.11 -32.36
CA PHE A 171 11.21 -5.28 -32.64
C PHE A 171 12.67 -4.93 -32.26
N GLY A 172 12.96 -4.90 -30.96
CA GLY A 172 14.31 -4.77 -30.43
C GLY A 172 14.88 -6.16 -30.16
N PRO A 173 16.00 -6.58 -30.78
CA PRO A 173 16.51 -7.95 -30.69
C PRO A 173 17.18 -8.32 -29.35
N TYR A 174 17.11 -7.44 -28.34
CA TYR A 174 17.77 -7.65 -27.04
C TYR A 174 16.97 -6.99 -25.91
N GLY A 175 16.20 -7.79 -25.16
CA GLY A 175 15.52 -7.37 -23.93
C GLY A 175 14.76 -8.54 -23.32
N GLY A 176 15.26 -9.28 -22.34
CA GLY A 176 16.11 -8.88 -21.23
C GLY A 176 15.25 -8.62 -20.00
N TYR A 177 14.95 -9.69 -19.26
CA TYR A 177 14.58 -9.69 -17.83
C TYR A 177 13.41 -8.78 -17.38
N GLY A 178 12.18 -9.12 -17.76
CA GLY A 178 10.96 -8.64 -17.11
C GLY A 178 10.48 -9.60 -16.01
N ARG A 179 11.08 -9.52 -14.81
CA ARG A 179 10.74 -10.31 -13.61
C ARG A 179 9.44 -9.81 -12.94
N TYR A 180 8.32 -9.77 -13.65
CA TYR A 180 6.94 -9.66 -13.11
C TYR A 180 5.95 -9.77 -14.29
N GLY A 181 5.82 -10.97 -14.85
CA GLY A 181 4.89 -11.27 -15.94
C GLY A 181 3.51 -11.61 -15.39
N GLY A 182 2.58 -10.66 -15.51
CA GLY A 182 1.16 -10.87 -15.26
C GLY A 182 0.59 -11.87 -16.26
N PHE A 183 -0.03 -12.92 -15.73
CA PHE A 183 -0.69 -13.98 -16.47
C PHE A 183 -2.06 -13.48 -16.94
N GLY A 184 -2.24 -13.28 -18.24
CA GLY A 184 -3.52 -12.91 -18.82
C GLY A 184 -3.40 -12.03 -20.06
N GLY A 185 -3.23 -12.64 -21.22
CA GLY A 185 -3.25 -11.93 -22.49
C GLY A 185 -3.26 -12.90 -23.67
N TYR A 186 -4.45 -13.37 -24.02
CA TYR A 186 -4.71 -14.03 -25.30
C TYR A 186 -4.18 -13.16 -26.46
N PRO A 187 -3.56 -13.74 -27.50
CA PRO A 187 -2.91 -12.99 -28.58
C PRO A 187 -3.89 -12.53 -29.67
N TYR A 188 -5.16 -12.27 -29.34
CA TYR A 188 -6.13 -11.76 -30.31
C TYR A 188 -6.28 -10.25 -30.18
N GLY A 189 -6.03 -9.56 -31.28
CA GLY A 189 -5.75 -8.14 -31.37
C GLY A 189 -6.78 -7.23 -30.69
N GLY A 190 -6.26 -6.25 -29.97
CA GLY A 190 -7.02 -5.11 -29.50
C GLY A 190 -6.16 -3.87 -29.67
N TYR A 191 -6.67 -2.92 -30.45
CA TYR A 191 -6.25 -1.52 -30.49
C TYR A 191 -6.10 -0.99 -29.05
N GLY A 192 -4.91 -1.13 -28.47
CA GLY A 192 -4.61 -0.65 -27.13
C GLY A 192 -4.26 0.81 -27.23
N GLY A 193 -5.13 1.71 -26.77
CA GLY A 193 -4.77 3.09 -26.50
C GLY A 193 -3.69 3.19 -25.40
N PRO A 194 -3.11 4.38 -25.18
CA PRO A 194 -2.02 4.55 -24.23
C PRO A 194 -2.39 4.00 -22.85
N MET A 195 -1.62 3.01 -22.39
CA MET A 195 -1.84 2.41 -21.08
C MET A 195 -1.14 3.24 -20.00
N TYR A 196 -1.91 3.76 -19.05
CA TYR A 196 -1.34 4.37 -17.86
C TYR A 196 -1.11 3.27 -16.82
N ARG A 197 0.14 3.09 -16.39
CA ARG A 197 0.47 2.22 -15.27
C ARG A 197 0.67 3.06 -14.02
N THR A 198 -0.32 3.06 -13.15
CA THR A 198 -0.22 3.66 -11.81
C THR A 198 0.36 2.63 -10.85
N THR A 199 1.48 2.96 -10.22
CA THR A 199 2.11 2.11 -9.19
C THR A 199 2.17 2.86 -7.88
N LYS A 200 1.63 2.24 -6.82
CA LYS A 200 1.77 2.73 -5.44
C LYS A 200 2.94 2.01 -4.80
N THR A 201 3.99 2.75 -4.45
CA THR A 201 5.13 2.21 -3.70
C THR A 201 5.00 2.64 -2.25
N GLU A 202 5.12 1.69 -1.34
CA GLU A 202 4.96 1.90 0.10
C GLU A 202 6.31 1.84 0.81
N TYR A 203 6.46 2.70 1.81
CA TYR A 203 7.66 2.87 2.64
C TYR A 203 7.26 2.94 4.10
N PHE A 204 8.21 2.79 5.00
CA PHE A 204 7.99 3.01 6.42
C PHE A 204 9.17 3.73 7.08
N SER A 205 8.92 4.34 8.23
CA SER A 205 9.95 4.84 9.14
C SER A 205 9.66 4.30 10.53
N LYS A 206 10.71 3.83 11.23
CA LYS A 206 10.64 3.39 12.62
C LYS A 206 11.12 4.52 13.54
N ASP A 207 10.30 4.89 14.52
CA ASP A 207 10.61 5.84 15.60
C ASP A 207 11.17 7.19 15.06
N ASN A 208 10.61 7.68 13.94
CA ASN A 208 11.06 8.87 13.18
C ASN A 208 12.48 8.76 12.58
N GLY A 209 13.00 7.54 12.45
CA GLY A 209 14.25 7.23 11.78
C GLY A 209 14.20 7.37 10.25
N PRO A 210 15.23 6.87 9.54
CA PRO A 210 15.28 6.92 8.08
C PRO A 210 14.08 6.19 7.45
N ILE A 211 13.68 6.65 6.27
CA ILE A 211 12.62 6.01 5.49
C ILE A 211 13.20 4.80 4.75
N GLU A 212 12.58 3.65 4.92
CA GLU A 212 12.97 2.37 4.35
C GLU A 212 11.85 1.79 3.47
N ASP A 213 12.21 0.93 2.52
CA ASP A 213 11.24 0.22 1.69
C ASP A 213 10.34 -0.67 2.56
N LEU A 214 9.03 -0.67 2.29
CA LEU A 214 8.08 -1.58 2.94
C LEU A 214 8.27 -3.01 2.42
N SER A 215 9.30 -3.68 2.90
CA SER A 215 9.61 -5.08 2.61
C SER A 215 9.52 -5.92 3.88
N LEU A 216 9.14 -7.19 3.74
CA LEU A 216 9.09 -8.12 4.88
C LEU A 216 10.43 -8.21 5.62
N ARG A 217 11.54 -8.14 4.88
CA ARG A 217 12.89 -8.20 5.47
C ARG A 217 13.16 -6.98 6.36
N ASN A 218 12.87 -5.78 5.85
CA ASN A 218 13.09 -4.54 6.62
C ASN A 218 12.12 -4.46 7.80
N LEU A 219 10.85 -4.85 7.60
CA LEU A 219 9.87 -4.93 8.69
C LEU A 219 10.26 -5.93 9.77
N LEU A 220 10.79 -7.11 9.41
CA LEU A 220 11.26 -8.10 10.39
C LEU A 220 12.42 -7.55 11.23
N LEU A 221 13.34 -6.81 10.59
CA LEU A 221 14.44 -6.16 11.30
C LEU A 221 13.91 -5.03 12.21
N ALA A 222 13.01 -4.20 11.69
CA ALA A 222 12.42 -3.09 12.41
C ALA A 222 11.50 -3.53 13.56
N THR A 223 10.93 -4.72 13.51
CA THR A 223 10.03 -5.25 14.57
C THR A 223 10.70 -6.31 15.43
N ALA A 224 12.02 -6.52 15.31
CA ALA A 224 12.75 -7.56 16.05
C ALA A 224 12.59 -7.47 17.59
N ASP A 225 12.26 -6.28 18.10
CA ASP A 225 11.96 -5.99 19.50
C ASP A 225 10.54 -6.42 19.95
N ASN A 226 9.67 -6.87 19.03
CA ASN A 226 8.33 -7.36 19.35
C ASN A 226 8.10 -8.78 18.81
N PRO A 227 8.14 -9.82 19.66
CA PRO A 227 8.02 -11.22 19.21
C PRO A 227 6.65 -11.54 18.59
N THR A 228 5.60 -10.82 18.97
CA THR A 228 4.25 -11.07 18.42
C THR A 228 4.10 -10.50 17.01
N ALA A 229 4.66 -9.32 16.74
CA ALA A 229 4.68 -8.74 15.40
C ALA A 229 5.59 -9.54 14.45
N THR A 230 6.76 -9.99 14.92
CA THR A 230 7.68 -10.80 14.10
C THR A 230 7.07 -12.13 13.70
N ASN A 231 6.35 -12.81 14.59
CA ASN A 231 5.67 -14.06 14.27
C ASN A 231 4.65 -13.91 13.12
N LEU A 232 3.87 -12.82 13.11
CA LEU A 232 2.94 -12.53 12.01
C LEU A 232 3.68 -12.27 10.68
N LEU A 233 4.82 -11.57 10.72
CA LEU A 233 5.65 -11.33 9.54
C LEU A 233 6.33 -12.60 9.02
N LEU A 234 6.74 -13.52 9.92
CA LEU A 234 7.27 -14.83 9.53
C LEU A 234 6.20 -15.68 8.84
N GLN A 235 4.96 -15.67 9.33
CA GLN A 235 3.83 -16.31 8.64
C GLN A 235 3.59 -15.67 7.26
N ALA A 236 3.65 -14.34 7.17
CA ALA A 236 3.51 -13.64 5.89
C ALA A 236 4.59 -14.06 4.88
N ARG A 237 5.83 -14.30 5.34
CA ARG A 237 6.95 -14.82 4.52
C ARG A 237 6.71 -16.25 4.06
N GLN A 238 6.17 -17.11 4.92
CA GLN A 238 5.80 -18.47 4.55
C GLN A 238 4.74 -18.46 3.42
N TYR A 239 3.70 -17.63 3.53
CA TYR A 239 2.69 -17.49 2.48
C TYR A 239 3.27 -17.01 1.13
N GLN A 240 4.23 -16.08 1.15
CA GLN A 240 4.92 -15.66 -0.09
C GLN A 240 5.73 -16.80 -0.70
N THR A 241 6.35 -17.62 0.15
CA THR A 241 7.14 -18.79 -0.29
C THR A 241 6.23 -19.83 -0.94
N TYR A 242 5.10 -20.17 -0.30
CA TYR A 242 4.10 -21.09 -0.87
C TYR A 242 3.53 -20.58 -2.19
N THR A 243 3.24 -19.28 -2.26
CA THR A 243 2.77 -18.66 -3.50
C THR A 243 3.82 -18.77 -4.61
N THR A 244 5.10 -18.53 -4.30
CA THR A 244 6.20 -18.65 -5.26
C THR A 244 6.35 -20.09 -5.74
N ILE A 245 6.32 -21.07 -4.83
CA ILE A 245 6.39 -22.49 -5.18
C ILE A 245 5.19 -22.90 -6.05
N SER A 246 3.98 -22.43 -5.74
CA SER A 246 2.81 -22.71 -6.58
C SER A 246 2.93 -22.17 -8.00
N TYR A 247 3.52 -20.98 -8.18
CA TYR A 247 3.78 -20.43 -9.50
C TYR A 247 4.82 -21.24 -10.28
N VAL A 248 5.90 -21.66 -9.62
CA VAL A 248 6.93 -22.49 -10.25
C VAL A 248 6.35 -23.85 -10.64
N ALA A 249 5.57 -24.47 -9.75
CA ALA A 249 4.90 -25.74 -10.02
C ALA A 249 3.89 -25.62 -11.18
N ALA A 250 3.02 -24.60 -11.15
CA ALA A 250 2.04 -24.36 -12.22
C ALA A 250 2.73 -24.08 -13.56
N GLY A 251 3.77 -23.24 -13.57
CA GLY A 251 4.56 -22.96 -14.77
C GLY A 251 5.25 -24.21 -15.32
N GLY A 252 5.83 -25.03 -14.43
CA GLY A 252 6.45 -26.31 -14.80
C GLY A 252 5.44 -27.30 -15.40
N LEU A 253 4.27 -27.45 -14.79
CA LEU A 253 3.20 -28.33 -15.28
C LEU A 253 2.65 -27.86 -16.63
N LEU A 254 2.49 -26.55 -16.84
CA LEU A 254 2.05 -26.00 -18.12
C LEU A 254 3.06 -26.28 -19.23
N VAL A 255 4.35 -26.03 -18.99
CA VAL A 255 5.41 -26.32 -19.97
C VAL A 255 5.47 -27.81 -20.27
N ALA A 256 5.41 -28.67 -19.25
CA ALA A 256 5.39 -30.12 -19.43
C ALA A 256 4.17 -30.59 -20.22
N GLY A 257 2.98 -30.03 -19.94
CA GLY A 257 1.75 -30.32 -20.67
C GLY A 257 1.83 -29.91 -22.14
N LEU A 258 2.41 -28.74 -22.45
CA LEU A 258 2.63 -28.28 -23.82
C LEU A 258 3.61 -29.17 -24.58
N VAL A 259 4.75 -29.52 -23.97
CA VAL A 259 5.74 -30.42 -24.59
C VAL A 259 5.14 -31.81 -24.83
N SER A 260 4.38 -32.33 -23.87
CA SER A 260 3.68 -33.61 -24.02
C SER A 260 2.62 -33.58 -25.12
N SER A 261 1.95 -32.44 -25.32
CA SER A 261 0.94 -32.27 -26.37
C SER A 261 1.55 -32.23 -27.77
N LEU A 262 2.79 -31.74 -27.92
CA LEU A 262 3.49 -31.68 -29.21
C LEU A 262 4.11 -33.02 -29.62
N ASN A 263 4.41 -33.89 -28.65
CA ASN A 263 5.00 -35.21 -28.90
C ASN A 263 3.96 -36.32 -29.16
N GLN A 264 2.66 -36.03 -29.07
CA GLN A 264 1.59 -36.99 -29.35
C GLN A 264 1.30 -37.06 -30.86
N ASN A 265 1.89 -38.05 -31.51
CA ASN A 265 1.86 -38.25 -32.96
C ASN A 265 0.61 -39.01 -33.46
N SER A 266 -0.58 -38.83 -32.85
CA SER A 266 -1.77 -39.64 -33.21
C SER A 266 -3.11 -38.95 -32.91
N SER A 267 -3.81 -38.59 -33.99
CA SER A 267 -5.27 -38.69 -34.18
C SER A 267 -6.23 -38.08 -33.14
N GLY A 268 -6.21 -36.75 -32.98
CA GLY A 268 -7.35 -35.99 -32.43
C GLY A 268 -6.95 -34.87 -31.45
N PRO A 269 -7.72 -33.76 -31.37
CA PRO A 269 -7.45 -32.70 -30.40
C PRO A 269 -7.89 -33.13 -29.00
N ALA A 270 -7.09 -33.97 -28.35
CA ALA A 270 -7.28 -34.33 -26.95
C ALA A 270 -6.52 -33.32 -26.07
N ILE A 271 -7.24 -32.44 -25.39
CA ILE A 271 -6.65 -31.56 -24.37
C ILE A 271 -6.02 -32.46 -23.29
N SER A 272 -4.71 -32.34 -23.05
CA SER A 272 -4.01 -33.16 -22.07
C SER A 272 -4.64 -33.04 -20.67
N PRO A 273 -4.92 -34.15 -19.96
CA PRO A 273 -5.43 -34.14 -18.59
C PRO A 273 -4.59 -33.30 -17.61
N LEU A 274 -3.32 -33.08 -17.92
CA LEU A 274 -2.40 -32.22 -17.14
C LEU A 274 -2.83 -30.74 -17.16
N MET A 275 -3.50 -30.29 -18.22
CA MET A 275 -4.06 -28.93 -18.27
C MET A 275 -5.13 -28.73 -17.19
N TYR A 276 -5.98 -29.74 -16.96
CA TYR A 276 -6.99 -29.68 -15.91
C TYR A 276 -6.38 -29.76 -14.50
N ALA A 277 -5.28 -30.51 -14.34
CA ALA A 277 -4.54 -30.56 -13.08
C ALA A 277 -3.90 -29.20 -12.70
N SER A 278 -3.70 -28.28 -13.65
CA SER A 278 -3.12 -26.96 -13.39
C SER A 278 -4.10 -25.94 -12.79
N LEU A 279 -5.42 -26.13 -13.00
CA LEU A 279 -6.47 -25.23 -12.52
C LEU A 279 -6.45 -24.95 -11.01
N PRO A 280 -6.35 -25.95 -10.10
CA PRO A 280 -6.30 -25.67 -8.67
C PRO A 280 -5.07 -24.86 -8.26
N PHE A 281 -3.93 -25.03 -8.93
CA PHE A 281 -2.71 -24.31 -8.61
C PHE A 281 -2.76 -22.83 -9.02
N MET A 282 -3.57 -22.46 -10.03
CA MET A 282 -3.74 -21.06 -10.42
C MET A 282 -4.56 -20.23 -9.43
N VAL A 283 -5.43 -20.86 -8.64
CA VAL A 283 -6.29 -20.14 -7.66
C VAL A 283 -5.53 -19.84 -6.37
N VAL A 284 -4.55 -20.67 -6.00
CA VAL A 284 -3.78 -20.57 -4.74
C VAL A 284 -3.13 -19.18 -4.52
N PRO A 285 -2.45 -18.57 -5.51
CA PRO A 285 -1.83 -17.26 -5.33
C PRO A 285 -2.78 -16.13 -4.95
N LEU A 286 -4.01 -16.16 -5.48
CA LEU A 286 -5.01 -15.12 -5.23
C LEU A 286 -5.44 -15.11 -3.77
N VAL A 287 -5.68 -16.30 -3.20
CA VAL A 287 -6.11 -16.42 -1.80
C VAL A 287 -4.93 -16.19 -0.84
N LEU A 288 -3.77 -16.79 -1.10
CA LEU A 288 -2.61 -16.68 -0.20
C LEU A 288 -1.98 -15.28 -0.19
N GLY A 289 -1.98 -14.58 -1.33
CA GLY A 289 -1.47 -13.21 -1.42
C GLY A 289 -2.20 -12.26 -0.47
N SER A 290 -3.53 -12.38 -0.38
CA SER A 290 -4.35 -11.57 0.53
C SER A 290 -3.99 -11.80 2.00
N LYS A 291 -3.75 -13.06 2.39
CA LYS A 291 -3.35 -13.42 3.77
C LYS A 291 -2.00 -12.83 4.15
N SER A 292 -1.03 -12.87 3.25
CA SER A 292 0.28 -12.26 3.49
C SER A 292 0.16 -10.75 3.77
N GLN A 293 -0.60 -10.02 2.95
CA GLN A 293 -0.81 -8.58 3.16
C GLN A 293 -1.57 -8.28 4.46
N ASN A 294 -2.57 -9.10 4.79
CA ASN A 294 -3.32 -8.97 6.04
C ASN A 294 -2.43 -9.17 7.27
N ASN A 295 -1.56 -10.19 7.25
CA ASN A 295 -0.62 -10.45 8.33
C ASN A 295 0.39 -9.30 8.50
N VAL A 296 0.88 -8.71 7.40
CA VAL A 296 1.76 -7.53 7.45
C VAL A 296 1.05 -6.35 8.09
N ARG A 297 -0.19 -6.05 7.67
CA ARG A 297 -1.00 -4.96 8.25
C ARG A 297 -1.29 -5.19 9.72
N GLN A 298 -1.63 -6.42 10.11
CA GLN A 298 -1.86 -6.79 11.50
C GLN A 298 -0.60 -6.65 12.34
N ALA A 299 0.56 -7.09 11.84
CA ALA A 299 1.84 -6.94 12.53
C ALA A 299 2.17 -5.46 12.79
N ILE A 300 2.01 -4.60 11.78
CA ILE A 300 2.24 -3.15 11.93
C ILE A 300 1.25 -2.55 12.93
N ASN A 301 -0.04 -2.90 12.83
CA ASN A 301 -1.07 -2.43 13.76
C ASN A 301 -0.76 -2.86 15.19
N LEU A 302 -0.37 -4.11 15.40
CA LEU A 302 -0.05 -4.66 16.70
C LEU A 302 1.19 -3.98 17.28
N TYR A 303 2.22 -3.79 16.47
CA TYR A 303 3.44 -3.09 16.86
C TYR A 303 3.16 -1.64 17.29
N ASN A 304 2.30 -0.94 16.54
CA ASN A 304 1.91 0.43 16.87
C ASN A 304 0.95 0.53 18.06
N ARG A 305 0.24 -0.56 18.43
CA ARG A 305 -0.70 -0.62 19.56
C ARG A 305 -0.05 -1.00 20.89
N GLY A 306 1.16 -1.55 20.91
CA GLY A 306 1.84 -1.97 22.14
C GLY A 306 2.33 -0.81 23.02
N GLN A 307 1.55 0.26 23.09
CA GLN A 307 1.74 1.46 23.90
C GLN A 307 0.59 1.60 24.90
#